data_AF-A0A291TJN3-F1
#
_entry.id   AF-A0A291TJN3-F1
#
_cell.length_a   1.000
_cell.length_b   1.000
_cell.length_c   1.000
_cell.angle_alpha   90.00
_cell.angle_beta   90.00
_cell.angle_gamma   90.00
#
_symmetry.space_group_name_H-M   'P 1'
#
loop_
_entity.id
_entity.type
_entity.pdbx_description
1 polymer ?
#
loop_
_entity_poly.entity_id
_entity_poly.type
_entity_poly.pdbx_seq_one_letter_code
_entity_poly.pdbx_strand_id
1 'polypeptide(L)'
;MQIKLISLQAHGDERGSLIALEEGKNIPFPVKRVYYLFNTKDGVRRGFHAHKTLKQVAIAVRGYCRFLLDDGNERVEVLLDNPAQGLLIESFMWREMYDFSEDCVLMVLADQLYDESDYIRDYERFLEEIR
;
A
#
# COMPACT_ATOMS: atom_id res chain seq x y z
N MET A 1 -3.82 12.16 11.26
CA MET A 1 -2.97 11.40 10.32
C MET A 1 -2.58 12.23 9.09
N GLN A 2 -1.29 12.23 8.69
CA GLN A 2 -0.87 12.77 7.39
C GLN A 2 -0.65 11.63 6.38
N ILE A 3 -1.49 11.57 5.34
CA ILE A 3 -1.30 10.61 4.24
C ILE A 3 -0.09 11.02 3.40
N LYS A 4 0.81 10.06 3.15
CA LYS A 4 2.03 10.27 2.36
C LYS A 4 1.86 9.63 0.98
N LEU A 5 1.56 10.48 -0.01
CA LEU A 5 1.57 10.10 -1.41
C LEU A 5 2.92 10.46 -2.04
N ILE A 6 3.50 9.50 -2.74
CA ILE A 6 4.76 9.65 -3.47
C ILE A 6 4.41 9.83 -4.95
N SER A 7 4.82 10.95 -5.53
CA SER A 7 4.79 11.12 -6.98
C SER A 7 5.90 10.28 -7.61
N LEU A 8 5.53 9.37 -8.49
CA LEU A 8 6.45 8.51 -9.21
C LEU A 8 6.72 9.11 -10.58
N GLN A 9 8.00 9.27 -10.92
CA GLN A 9 8.39 9.88 -12.17
C GLN A 9 7.98 8.98 -13.35
N ALA A 10 6.99 9.45 -14.11
CA ALA A 10 6.61 8.85 -15.37
C ALA A 10 7.48 9.40 -16.50
N HIS A 11 8.11 8.49 -17.23
CA HIS A 11 8.75 8.74 -18.51
C HIS A 11 7.84 8.17 -19.60
N GLY A 12 7.82 8.77 -20.79
CA GLY A 12 7.02 8.21 -21.87
C GLY A 12 7.32 8.85 -23.21
N ASP A 13 6.97 8.12 -24.25
CA ASP A 13 7.07 8.52 -25.65
C ASP A 13 5.94 7.86 -26.46
N GLU A 14 6.03 7.83 -27.78
CA GLU A 14 5.02 7.24 -28.66
C GLU A 14 4.73 5.75 -28.39
N ARG A 15 5.59 5.06 -27.63
CA ARG A 15 5.46 3.64 -27.29
C ARG A 15 4.66 3.42 -26.01
N GLY A 16 4.41 4.47 -25.22
CA GLY A 16 3.67 4.42 -23.96
C GLY A 16 4.45 5.03 -22.78
N SER A 17 4.07 4.62 -21.57
CA SER A 17 4.61 5.15 -20.31
C SER A 17 5.44 4.12 -19.56
N LEU A 18 6.47 4.59 -18.86
CA LEU A 18 7.42 3.82 -18.07
C LEU A 18 7.64 4.54 -16.73
N ILE A 19 7.59 3.79 -15.63
CA ILE A 19 7.99 4.25 -14.30
C ILE A 19 9.05 3.28 -13.79
N ALA A 20 10.17 3.83 -13.33
CA ALA A 20 11.20 3.06 -12.63
C ALA A 20 11.04 3.29 -11.11
N LEU A 21 11.15 2.23 -10.31
CA LEU A 21 11.09 2.29 -8.85
C LEU A 21 12.47 1.96 -8.30
N GLU A 22 13.11 2.94 -7.68
CA GLU A 22 14.49 2.87 -7.21
C GLU A 22 14.57 3.22 -5.73
N GLU A 23 15.15 2.32 -4.94
CA GLU A 23 15.52 2.55 -3.55
C GLU A 23 16.38 3.81 -3.42
N GLY A 24 16.08 4.63 -2.40
CA GLY A 24 16.85 5.84 -2.09
C GLY A 24 16.61 7.00 -3.06
N LYS A 25 15.76 6.83 -4.08
CA LYS A 25 15.29 7.89 -4.96
C LYS A 25 13.81 8.15 -4.73
N ASN A 26 12.95 7.40 -5.41
CA ASN A 26 11.50 7.54 -5.29
C ASN A 26 10.86 6.49 -4.37
N ILE A 27 11.64 5.53 -3.85
CA ILE A 27 11.21 4.63 -2.78
C ILE A 27 12.02 4.92 -1.51
N PRO A 28 11.39 5.27 -0.37
CA PRO A 28 12.07 5.80 0.82
C PRO A 28 12.70 4.72 1.72
N PHE A 29 12.80 3.48 1.25
CA PHE A 29 13.35 2.35 2.00
C PHE A 29 13.99 1.31 1.05
N PRO A 30 14.83 0.40 1.58
CA PRO A 30 15.36 -0.70 0.81
C PRO A 30 14.31 -1.71 0.37
N VAL A 31 14.23 -2.01 -0.92
CA VAL A 31 13.20 -2.92 -1.44
C VAL A 31 13.67 -4.36 -1.29
N LYS A 32 13.14 -5.08 -0.30
CA LYS A 32 13.47 -6.50 -0.08
C LYS A 32 12.45 -7.45 -0.69
N ARG A 33 11.23 -6.98 -0.94
CA ARG A 33 10.13 -7.80 -1.46
C ARG A 33 9.18 -6.96 -2.30
N VAL A 34 8.70 -7.57 -3.38
CA VAL A 34 7.60 -7.07 -4.20
C VAL A 34 6.55 -8.15 -4.28
N TYR A 35 5.29 -7.78 -4.06
CA TYR A 35 4.15 -8.67 -4.27
C TYR A 35 3.02 -7.90 -4.92
N TYR A 36 2.06 -8.60 -5.50
CA TYR A 36 0.92 -7.96 -6.17
C TYR A 36 -0.36 -8.74 -5.93
N LEU A 37 -1.47 -8.01 -5.88
CA LEU A 37 -2.83 -8.53 -5.85
C LEU A 37 -3.42 -8.33 -7.25
N PHE A 38 -4.14 -9.32 -7.74
CA PHE A 38 -4.80 -9.31 -9.04
C PHE A 38 -5.98 -10.28 -9.01
N ASN A 39 -6.92 -10.13 -9.95
CA ASN A 39 -8.12 -10.98 -10.07
C ASN A 39 -8.89 -11.10 -8.74
N THR A 40 -9.08 -9.95 -8.08
CA THR A 40 -9.87 -9.85 -6.85
C THR A 40 -11.34 -10.10 -7.17
N LYS A 41 -12.05 -10.73 -6.23
CA LYS A 41 -13.50 -10.95 -6.38
C LYS A 41 -14.26 -9.66 -6.07
N ASP A 42 -15.41 -9.50 -6.72
CA ASP A 42 -16.33 -8.39 -6.43
C ASP A 42 -16.73 -8.37 -4.94
N GLY A 43 -16.84 -7.16 -4.38
CA GLY A 43 -17.15 -6.92 -2.97
C GLY A 43 -16.11 -7.42 -1.95
N VAL A 44 -14.94 -7.93 -2.37
CA VAL A 44 -13.93 -8.41 -1.43
C VAL A 44 -13.24 -7.25 -0.71
N ARG A 45 -13.06 -7.41 0.60
CA ARG A 45 -12.20 -6.56 1.42
C ARG A 45 -11.01 -7.37 1.91
N ARG A 46 -9.81 -6.79 1.84
CA ARG A 46 -8.54 -7.42 2.23
C ARG A 46 -7.76 -6.50 3.16
N GLY A 47 -6.64 -6.97 3.71
CA GLY A 47 -5.92 -6.21 4.74
C GLY A 47 -6.35 -6.68 6.12
N PHE A 48 -7.01 -5.81 6.89
CA PHE A 48 -7.42 -6.05 8.27
C PHE A 48 -6.24 -6.39 9.18
N HIS A 49 -5.18 -5.61 9.07
CA HIS A 49 -4.02 -5.73 9.95
C HIS A 49 -3.16 -4.47 9.91
N ALA A 50 -2.38 -4.30 10.97
CA ALA A 50 -1.20 -3.45 11.00
C ALA A 50 0.07 -4.31 10.98
N HIS A 51 1.22 -3.64 10.88
CA HIS A 51 2.55 -4.23 10.97
C HIS A 51 3.36 -3.50 12.03
N LYS A 52 4.16 -4.20 12.84
CA LYS A 52 4.98 -3.55 13.88
C LYS A 52 6.15 -2.79 13.28
N THR A 53 6.76 -3.32 12.21
CA THR A 53 7.97 -2.74 11.64
C THR A 53 7.95 -2.62 10.12
N LEU A 54 7.18 -3.44 9.40
CA LEU A 54 7.15 -3.38 7.94
C LEU A 54 6.68 -2.01 7.43
N LYS A 55 7.41 -1.46 6.47
CA LYS A 55 7.02 -0.30 5.65
C LYS A 55 6.72 -0.72 4.24
N GLN A 56 5.74 -0.05 3.63
CA GLN A 56 5.25 -0.44 2.32
C GLN A 56 4.94 0.75 1.42
N VAL A 57 5.10 0.57 0.11
CA VAL A 57 4.57 1.49 -0.91
C VAL A 57 3.60 0.71 -1.77
N ALA A 58 2.33 1.10 -1.78
CA ALA A 58 1.27 0.49 -2.58
C ALA A 58 0.97 1.33 -3.84
N ILE A 59 0.85 0.68 -5.00
CA ILE A 59 0.66 1.32 -6.30
C ILE A 59 -0.40 0.53 -7.07
N ALA A 60 -1.50 1.18 -7.46
CA ALA A 60 -2.45 0.62 -8.41
C ALA A 60 -1.87 0.77 -9.82
N VAL A 61 -1.17 -0.25 -10.31
CA VAL A 61 -0.51 -0.21 -11.63
C VAL A 61 -1.51 -0.38 -12.78
N ARG A 62 -2.71 -0.88 -12.47
CA ARG A 62 -3.86 -0.98 -13.35
C ARG A 62 -5.14 -0.91 -12.52
N GLY A 63 -6.19 -0.32 -13.08
CA GLY A 63 -7.48 -0.21 -12.41
C GLY A 63 -7.41 0.70 -11.19
N TYR A 64 -8.23 0.42 -10.18
CA TYR A 64 -8.23 1.16 -8.92
C TYR A 64 -8.61 0.31 -7.71
N CYS A 65 -8.29 0.80 -6.52
CA CYS A 65 -8.83 0.31 -5.25
C CYS A 65 -8.83 1.42 -4.19
N ARG A 66 -9.64 1.28 -3.14
CA ARG A 66 -9.61 2.15 -1.97
C ARG A 66 -8.81 1.52 -0.83
N PHE A 67 -8.11 2.37 -0.09
CA PHE A 67 -7.53 2.07 1.20
C PHE A 67 -8.28 2.82 2.29
N LEU A 68 -8.63 2.13 3.37
CA LEU A 68 -8.90 2.75 4.67
C LEU A 68 -7.63 2.60 5.49
N LEU A 69 -7.06 3.72 5.94
CA LEU A 69 -5.91 3.77 6.82
C LEU A 69 -6.36 4.27 8.18
N ASP A 70 -5.79 3.68 9.24
CA ASP A 70 -6.12 4.00 10.61
C ASP A 70 -4.83 4.01 11.44
N ASP A 71 -4.51 5.20 11.98
CA ASP A 71 -3.36 5.43 12.88
C ASP A 71 -3.74 5.28 14.37
N GLY A 72 -4.87 4.63 14.65
CA GLY A 72 -5.53 4.40 15.93
C GLY A 72 -6.16 5.63 16.57
N ASN A 73 -5.98 6.82 15.98
CA ASN A 73 -6.65 8.06 16.39
C ASN A 73 -7.61 8.58 15.32
N GLU A 74 -7.20 8.52 14.06
CA GLU A 74 -7.97 8.98 12.91
C GLU A 74 -8.00 7.90 11.82
N ARG A 75 -9.13 7.85 11.12
CA ARG A 75 -9.31 7.03 9.92
C ARG A 75 -9.43 7.88 8.68
N VAL A 76 -8.70 7.54 7.63
CA VAL A 76 -8.74 8.24 6.34
C VAL A 76 -8.87 7.25 5.20
N GLU A 77 -9.75 7.57 4.25
CA GLU A 77 -9.85 6.84 2.98
C GLU A 77 -8.98 7.46 1.90
N VAL A 78 -8.34 6.62 1.09
CA VAL A 78 -7.50 7.01 -0.05
C VAL A 78 -7.87 6.17 -1.26
N LEU A 79 -8.21 6.82 -2.37
CA LEU A 79 -8.36 6.16 -3.67
C LEU A 79 -6.98 6.06 -4.34
N LEU A 80 -6.62 4.87 -4.82
CA LEU A 80 -5.48 4.66 -5.71
C LEU A 80 -5.99 4.22 -7.08
N ASP A 81 -5.87 5.11 -8.06
CA ASP A 81 -6.32 4.95 -9.44
C ASP A 81 -5.28 5.46 -10.47
N ASN A 82 -4.11 5.90 -9.98
CA ASN A 82 -3.05 6.47 -10.79
C ASN A 82 -1.74 5.68 -10.62
N PRO A 83 -1.20 5.04 -11.68
CA PRO A 83 0.05 4.27 -11.59
C PRO A 83 1.28 5.16 -11.30
N ALA A 84 1.20 6.47 -11.50
CA ALA A 84 2.24 7.44 -11.16
C ALA A 84 2.18 7.91 -9.70
N GLN A 85 1.38 7.26 -8.86
CA GLN A 85 1.24 7.58 -7.44
C GLN A 85 1.47 6.33 -6.57
N GLY A 86 2.37 6.44 -5.60
CA GLY A 86 2.56 5.45 -4.54
C GLY A 86 1.97 5.92 -3.23
N LEU A 87 1.25 5.06 -2.51
CA LEU A 87 0.84 5.28 -1.14
C LEU A 87 1.90 4.70 -0.19
N LEU A 88 2.59 5.55 0.56
CA LEU A 88 3.48 5.11 1.62
C LEU A 88 2.67 4.76 2.87
N ILE A 89 2.85 3.53 3.33
CA ILE A 89 2.24 2.96 4.52
C ILE A 89 3.38 2.69 5.50
N GLU A 90 3.42 3.48 6.57
CA GLU A 90 4.39 3.32 7.65
C GLU A 90 3.99 2.15 8.55
N SER A 91 4.92 1.74 9.43
CA SER A 91 4.64 0.78 10.50
C SER A 91 3.58 1.33 11.46
N PHE A 92 2.92 0.44 12.20
CA PHE A 92 1.80 0.74 13.09
C PHE A 92 0.64 1.49 12.41
N MET A 93 0.38 1.15 11.14
CA MET A 93 -0.76 1.63 10.38
C MET A 93 -1.72 0.47 10.11
N TRP A 94 -2.90 0.49 10.73
CA TRP A 94 -3.95 -0.46 10.35
C TRP A 94 -4.48 -0.10 8.97
N ARG A 95 -4.71 -1.11 8.14
CA ARG A 95 -5.21 -0.89 6.78
C ARG A 95 -6.18 -1.93 6.28
N GLU A 96 -7.09 -1.46 5.46
CA GLU A 96 -8.05 -2.26 4.72
C GLU A 96 -8.05 -1.82 3.26
N MET A 97 -8.23 -2.76 2.34
CA MET A 97 -8.26 -2.53 0.90
C MET A 97 -9.56 -3.10 0.35
N TYR A 98 -10.31 -2.31 -0.42
CA TYR A 98 -11.65 -2.66 -0.93
C TYR A 98 -11.95 -1.88 -2.21
N ASP A 99 -13.14 -2.11 -2.77
CA ASP A 99 -13.60 -1.49 -4.01
C ASP A 99 -12.58 -1.62 -5.15
N PHE A 100 -12.04 -2.83 -5.31
CA PHE A 100 -11.14 -3.15 -6.41
C PHE A 100 -11.91 -3.13 -7.73
N SER A 101 -11.42 -2.42 -8.75
CA SER A 101 -11.94 -2.57 -10.11
C SER A 101 -11.69 -3.99 -10.63
N GLU A 102 -12.48 -4.42 -11.62
CA GLU A 102 -12.35 -5.75 -12.23
C GLU A 102 -10.93 -6.02 -12.77
N ASP A 103 -10.29 -4.99 -13.32
CA ASP A 103 -8.94 -5.05 -13.88
C ASP A 103 -7.84 -4.61 -12.89
N CYS A 104 -8.17 -4.47 -11.61
CA CYS A 104 -7.24 -3.96 -10.61
C CYS A 104 -6.01 -4.87 -10.47
N VAL A 105 -4.83 -4.24 -10.59
CA VAL A 105 -3.55 -4.83 -10.19
C VAL A 105 -2.90 -3.87 -9.21
N LEU A 106 -2.85 -4.29 -7.94
CA LEU A 106 -2.24 -3.54 -6.85
C LEU A 106 -0.87 -4.15 -6.54
N MET A 107 0.19 -3.44 -6.91
CA MET A 107 1.56 -3.80 -6.58
C MET A 107 1.98 -3.19 -5.25
N VAL A 108 2.74 -3.92 -4.44
CA VAL A 108 3.26 -3.43 -3.17
C VAL A 108 4.74 -3.75 -3.02
N LEU A 109 5.52 -2.70 -2.76
CA LEU A 109 6.93 -2.79 -2.39
C LEU A 109 7.03 -2.82 -0.86
N ALA A 110 7.92 -3.66 -0.33
CA ALA A 110 8.07 -3.90 1.09
C ALA A 110 9.56 -3.88 1.49
N ASP A 111 9.85 -3.28 2.64
CA ASP A 111 11.22 -3.16 3.17
C ASP A 111 11.75 -4.40 3.90
N GLN A 112 10.89 -5.42 4.02
CA GLN A 112 11.20 -6.69 4.66
C GLN A 112 10.66 -7.88 3.87
N LEU A 113 11.30 -9.04 4.09
CA LEU A 113 10.76 -10.34 3.69
C LEU A 113 9.46 -10.63 4.43
N TYR A 114 8.77 -11.70 4.04
CA TYR A 114 7.57 -12.12 4.76
C TYR A 114 7.92 -12.61 6.16
N ASP A 115 7.27 -12.05 7.16
CA ASP A 115 7.32 -12.48 8.54
C ASP A 115 5.92 -12.39 9.14
N GLU A 116 5.33 -13.52 9.53
CA GLU A 116 3.99 -13.55 10.14
C GLU A 116 4.00 -12.91 11.54
N SER A 117 5.13 -12.89 12.23
CA SER A 117 5.24 -12.35 13.59
C SER A 117 5.17 -10.82 13.66
N ASP A 118 5.38 -10.14 12.53
CA ASP A 118 5.28 -8.68 12.40
C ASP A 118 3.80 -8.21 12.30
N TYR A 119 2.87 -9.12 12.01
CA TYR A 119 1.45 -8.78 11.84
C TYR A 119 0.74 -8.53 13.17
N ILE A 120 -0.13 -7.52 13.18
CA ILE A 120 -1.14 -7.29 14.20
C ILE A 120 -2.52 -7.42 13.54
N ARG A 121 -3.18 -8.57 13.73
CA ARG A 121 -4.45 -8.92 13.05
C ARG A 121 -5.70 -8.71 13.91
N ASP A 122 -5.50 -8.41 15.19
CA ASP A 122 -6.59 -8.07 16.12
C ASP A 122 -6.62 -6.55 16.29
N TYR A 123 -7.79 -5.95 16.08
CA TYR A 123 -7.92 -4.49 16.06
C TYR A 123 -7.81 -3.87 17.46
N GLU A 124 -8.34 -4.54 18.49
CA GLU A 124 -8.23 -4.06 19.87
C GLU A 124 -6.77 -4.09 20.32
N ARG A 125 -6.06 -5.18 20.00
CA ARG A 125 -4.62 -5.28 20.23
C ARG A 125 -3.83 -4.21 19.48
N PHE A 126 -4.22 -3.88 18.25
CA PHE A 126 -3.62 -2.76 17.52
C PHE A 126 -3.78 -1.46 18.32
N LEU A 127 -4.99 -1.13 18.77
CA LEU A 127 -5.24 0.07 19.58
C LEU A 127 -4.49 0.09 20.92
N GLU A 128 -4.26 -1.08 21.53
CA GLU A 128 -3.44 -1.21 22.74
C GLU A 128 -1.96 -0.97 22.46
N GLU A 129 -1.41 -1.50 21.35
CA GLU A 129 0.01 -1.39 21.02
C GLU A 129 0.42 0.01 20.53
N ILE A 130 -0.52 0.84 20.03
CA ILE A 130 -0.16 2.20 19.56
C ILE A 130 -0.18 3.27 20.65
N ARG A 131 -0.79 2.99 21.81
CA ARG A 131 -0.93 3.93 22.93
C ARG A 131 0.37 4.12 23.67
#